data_AF-A0A6L7YBP1-F1
#
_entry.id   AF-A0A6L7YBP1-F1
#
_cell.length_a   1.000
_cell.length_b   1.000
_cell.length_c   1.000
_cell.angle_alpha   90.00
_cell.angle_beta   90.00
_cell.angle_gamma   90.00
#
_symmetry.space_group_name_H-M   'P 1'
#
loop_
_entity.id
_entity.type
_entity.pdbx_description
1 polymer ?
#
loop_
_entity_poly.entity_id
_entity_poly.type
_entity_poly.pdbx_seq_one_letter_code
_entity_poly.pdbx_strand_id
1 'polypeptide(L)'
;MRGLILLLAVTAFSMVGCIRYELGFTVNDDGSGSMSVLLAISDQITAMTGMSTEDALPLDPSALPGTAVEAYSEDGFTGSRVTVPFANLQQLGFFMGTEQADALTSDFDLR
;
A
#
# COMPACT_ATOMS: atom_id res chain seq x y z
N MET A 1 -28.62 -4.10 28.17
CA MET A 1 -28.37 -4.99 27.02
C MET A 1 -28.24 -4.26 25.69
N ARG A 2 -29.11 -3.29 25.33
CA ARG A 2 -29.00 -2.50 24.08
C ARG A 2 -27.66 -1.78 23.87
N GLY A 3 -27.09 -1.16 24.92
CA GLY A 3 -25.80 -0.45 24.81
C GLY A 3 -24.60 -1.36 24.57
N LEU A 4 -24.62 -2.58 25.11
CA LEU A 4 -23.56 -3.57 24.92
C LEU A 4 -23.51 -4.05 23.46
N ILE A 5 -24.67 -4.20 22.83
CA ILE A 5 -24.80 -4.65 21.44
C ILE A 5 -24.27 -3.58 20.48
N LEU A 6 -24.59 -2.30 20.71
CA LEU A 6 -24.06 -1.19 19.91
C LEU A 6 -22.55 -1.06 20.02
N LEU A 7 -22.00 -1.25 21.23
CA LEU A 7 -20.56 -1.18 21.46
C LEU A 7 -19.82 -2.32 20.75
N LEU A 8 -20.37 -3.54 20.78
CA LEU A 8 -19.84 -4.69 20.04
C LEU A 8 -19.88 -4.50 18.53
N ALA A 9 -20.96 -3.93 17.99
CA ALA A 9 -21.08 -3.65 16.56
C ALA A 9 -20.04 -2.62 16.07
N VAL A 10 -19.83 -1.54 16.84
CA VAL A 10 -18.80 -0.53 16.52
C VAL A 10 -17.41 -1.14 16.57
N THR A 11 -17.11 -1.93 17.61
CA THR A 11 -15.80 -2.57 17.78
C THR A 11 -15.51 -3.59 16.68
N ALA A 12 -16.54 -4.34 16.24
CA ALA A 12 -16.42 -5.26 15.12
C ALA A 12 -16.21 -4.52 13.80
N PHE A 13 -16.91 -3.39 13.58
CA PHE A 13 -16.72 -2.56 12.39
C PHE A 13 -15.32 -1.93 12.35
N SER A 14 -14.77 -1.53 13.49
CA SER A 14 -13.40 -1.00 13.58
C SER A 14 -12.31 -2.02 13.19
N MET A 15 -12.61 -3.32 13.19
CA MET A 15 -11.69 -4.35 12.74
C MET A 15 -11.76 -4.63 11.23
N VAL A 16 -12.85 -4.21 10.56
CA VAL A 16 -12.94 -4.28 9.10
C VAL A 16 -12.26 -3.04 8.54
N GLY A 17 -10.94 -3.10 8.39
CA GLY A 17 -10.16 -1.98 7.87
C GLY A 17 -10.76 -1.45 6.55
N CYS A 18 -10.94 -0.14 6.44
CA CYS A 18 -11.48 0.52 5.25
C CYS A 18 -10.55 0.42 4.03
N ILE A 19 -9.27 0.19 4.29
CA ILE A 19 -8.19 0.17 3.31
C ILE A 19 -7.39 -1.12 3.54
N ARG A 20 -7.12 -1.84 2.47
CA ARG A 20 -6.20 -2.98 2.41
C ARG A 20 -4.91 -2.50 1.75
N TYR A 21 -3.81 -2.67 2.47
CA TYR A 21 -2.47 -2.33 2.00
C TYR A 21 -1.56 -3.54 2.18
N GLU A 22 -0.95 -4.01 1.10
CA GLU A 22 0.02 -5.11 1.16
C GLU A 22 1.32 -4.69 0.49
N LEU A 23 2.42 -4.97 1.16
CA LEU A 23 3.78 -4.81 0.63
C LEU A 23 4.40 -6.19 0.50
N GLY A 24 4.80 -6.54 -0.72
CA GLY A 24 5.49 -7.80 -1.01
C GLY A 24 6.83 -7.53 -1.69
N PHE A 25 7.88 -8.22 -1.23
CA PHE A 25 9.21 -8.16 -1.84
C PHE A 25 9.62 -9.56 -2.25
N THR A 26 10.05 -9.71 -3.50
CA THR A 26 10.69 -10.93 -3.99
C THR A 26 12.12 -10.57 -4.37
N VAL A 27 13.09 -11.22 -3.73
CA VAL A 27 14.53 -11.02 -3.99
C VAL A 27 15.09 -12.34 -4.49
N ASN A 28 15.76 -12.29 -5.64
CA ASN A 28 16.48 -13.41 -6.24
C ASN A 28 17.89 -13.54 -5.64
N ASP A 29 18.55 -14.68 -5.88
CA ASP A 29 19.91 -14.94 -5.36
C ASP A 29 20.98 -13.97 -5.91
N ASP A 30 20.72 -13.32 -7.05
CA ASP A 30 21.61 -12.32 -7.65
C ASP A 30 21.39 -10.89 -7.10
N GLY A 31 20.46 -10.72 -6.16
CA GLY A 31 20.10 -9.43 -5.57
C GLY A 31 19.12 -8.59 -6.39
N SER A 32 18.69 -9.07 -7.56
CA SER A 32 17.57 -8.50 -8.33
C SER A 32 16.22 -8.96 -7.77
N GLY A 33 15.12 -8.37 -8.22
CA GLY A 33 13.82 -8.79 -7.77
C GLY A 33 12.66 -7.91 -8.20
N SER A 34 11.56 -8.02 -7.46
CA SER A 34 10.38 -7.19 -7.65
C SER A 34 9.77 -6.78 -6.31
N MET A 35 9.26 -5.55 -6.27
CA MET A 35 8.46 -5.00 -5.19
C MET A 35 7.02 -4.93 -5.68
N SER A 36 6.08 -5.41 -4.87
CA SER A 36 4.64 -5.30 -5.14
C SER A 36 3.96 -4.50 -4.04
N VAL A 37 3.06 -3.62 -4.43
CA VAL A 37 2.23 -2.81 -3.55
C VAL A 37 0.78 -3.03 -3.95
N LEU A 38 -0.04 -3.60 -3.07
CA LEU A 38 -1.49 -3.59 -3.21
C LEU A 38 -2.03 -2.40 -2.42
N LEU A 39 -2.81 -1.56 -3.07
CA LEU A 39 -3.73 -0.65 -2.39
C LEU A 39 -5.15 -0.96 -2.86
N ALA A 40 -6.04 -1.25 -1.91
CA ALA A 40 -7.46 -1.45 -2.17
C ALA A 40 -8.32 -0.80 -1.09
N ILE A 41 -9.50 -0.33 -1.46
CA ILE A 41 -10.49 0.29 -0.56
C ILE A 41 -11.72 -0.60 -0.53
N SER A 42 -12.35 -0.73 0.64
CA SER A 42 -13.58 -1.51 0.77
C SER A 42 -14.71 -0.88 -0.05
N ASP A 43 -15.47 -1.71 -0.77
CA ASP A 43 -16.57 -1.25 -1.62
C ASP A 43 -17.65 -0.51 -0.82
N GLN A 44 -17.82 -0.85 0.47
CA GLN A 44 -18.74 -0.17 1.37
C GLN A 44 -18.34 1.30 1.59
N ILE A 45 -17.05 1.55 1.81
CA ILE A 45 -16.54 2.91 2.02
C ILE A 45 -16.59 3.70 0.71
N THR A 46 -16.26 3.08 -0.42
CA THR A 46 -16.41 3.71 -1.74
C THR A 46 -17.88 4.04 -2.02
N ALA A 47 -18.83 3.16 -1.70
CA ALA A 47 -20.25 3.42 -1.87
C ALA A 47 -20.78 4.54 -0.94
N MET A 48 -20.22 4.68 0.26
CA MET A 48 -20.63 5.71 1.23
C MET A 48 -20.00 7.09 0.95
N THR A 49 -18.74 7.11 0.52
CA THR A 49 -17.96 8.35 0.40
C THR A 49 -17.76 8.80 -1.04
N GLY A 50 -17.98 7.92 -2.01
CA GLY A 50 -17.65 8.13 -3.43
C GLY A 50 -16.17 8.05 -3.74
N MET A 51 -15.31 7.77 -2.75
CA MET A 51 -13.85 7.75 -2.91
C MET A 51 -13.39 6.41 -3.49
N SER A 52 -12.74 6.45 -4.66
CA SER A 52 -12.09 5.30 -5.28
C SER A 52 -10.59 5.27 -4.98
N THR A 53 -9.97 4.11 -5.23
CA THR A 53 -8.51 3.96 -5.16
C THR A 53 -7.79 4.82 -6.18
N GLU A 54 -8.36 5.03 -7.37
CA GLU A 54 -7.78 5.92 -8.39
C GLU A 54 -7.70 7.38 -7.91
N ASP A 55 -8.65 7.82 -7.09
CA ASP A 55 -8.60 9.16 -6.47
C ASP A 55 -7.51 9.26 -5.39
N ALA A 56 -7.24 8.16 -4.69
CA ALA A 56 -6.29 8.11 -3.58
C ALA A 56 -4.83 7.94 -4.05
N LEU A 57 -4.61 7.20 -5.14
CA LEU A 57 -3.31 7.00 -5.77
C LEU A 57 -3.43 7.17 -7.29
N PRO A 58 -3.25 8.40 -7.81
CA PRO A 58 -3.13 8.64 -9.23
C PRO A 58 -1.78 8.12 -9.73
N LEU A 59 -1.68 6.82 -9.95
CA LEU A 59 -0.49 6.20 -10.52
C LEU A 59 -0.56 6.32 -12.04
N ASP A 60 0.35 7.10 -12.60
CA ASP A 60 0.57 7.11 -14.04
C ASP A 60 1.50 5.95 -14.42
N PRO A 61 1.00 4.86 -15.04
CA PRO A 61 1.82 3.72 -15.40
C PRO A 61 2.92 4.07 -16.41
N SER A 62 2.79 5.19 -17.14
CA SER A 62 3.81 5.66 -18.07
C SER A 62 5.01 6.32 -17.36
N ALA A 63 4.85 6.72 -16.10
CA ALA A 63 5.91 7.33 -15.30
C ALA A 63 6.88 6.29 -14.69
N LEU A 64 6.53 5.00 -14.67
CA LEU A 64 7.31 3.94 -14.03
C LEU A 64 7.63 2.81 -15.02
N PRO A 65 8.69 2.92 -15.84
CA PRO A 65 9.02 1.93 -16.85
C PRO A 65 9.29 0.55 -16.24
N GLY A 66 8.68 -0.48 -16.82
CA GLY A 66 8.77 -1.86 -16.32
C GLY A 66 7.79 -2.20 -15.20
N THR A 67 6.94 -1.26 -14.78
CA THR A 67 5.93 -1.49 -13.75
C THR A 67 4.69 -2.15 -14.34
N ALA A 68 4.25 -3.24 -13.72
CA ALA A 68 2.97 -3.87 -14.01
C ALA A 68 1.91 -3.31 -13.05
N VAL A 69 0.76 -2.88 -13.59
CA VAL A 69 -0.39 -2.45 -12.79
C VAL A 69 -1.54 -3.39 -13.11
N GLU A 70 -2.06 -4.07 -12.09
CA GLU A 70 -3.14 -5.04 -12.20
C GLU A 70 -4.31 -4.59 -11.32
N ALA A 71 -5.53 -4.66 -11.85
CA ALA A 71 -6.73 -4.40 -11.06
C ALA A 71 -6.90 -5.49 -10.00
N TYR A 72 -7.34 -5.09 -8.81
CA TYR A 72 -7.63 -5.98 -7.69
C TYR A 72 -9.10 -5.85 -7.30
N SER A 73 -9.79 -6.99 -7.16
CA SER A 73 -11.16 -7.03 -6.67
C SER A 73 -11.42 -8.35 -5.95
N GLU A 74 -11.27 -8.36 -4.63
CA GLU A 74 -11.48 -9.54 -3.78
C GLU A 74 -11.96 -9.12 -2.38
N ASP A 75 -12.72 -10.00 -1.70
CA ASP A 75 -13.26 -9.81 -0.34
C ASP A 75 -14.04 -8.50 -0.11
N GLY A 76 -14.63 -7.93 -1.16
CA GLY A 76 -15.32 -6.63 -1.08
C GLY A 76 -14.36 -5.44 -0.99
N PHE A 77 -13.13 -5.60 -1.47
CA PHE A 77 -12.16 -4.53 -1.68
C PHE A 77 -11.87 -4.39 -3.17
N THR A 78 -11.85 -3.16 -3.67
CA THR A 78 -11.47 -2.82 -5.04
C THR A 78 -10.24 -1.90 -5.02
N GLY A 79 -9.29 -2.17 -5.92
CA GLY A 79 -8.00 -1.49 -5.91
C GLY A 79 -7.08 -1.84 -7.06
N SER A 80 -5.79 -1.59 -6.85
CA SER A 80 -4.74 -1.88 -7.82
C SER A 80 -3.51 -2.48 -7.13
N ARG A 81 -2.93 -3.50 -7.76
CA ARG A 81 -1.62 -4.05 -7.43
C ARG A 81 -0.59 -3.51 -8.40
N VAL A 82 0.48 -2.96 -7.86
CA VAL A 82 1.57 -2.33 -8.61
C VAL A 82 2.82 -3.15 -8.36
N THR A 83 3.45 -3.65 -9.41
CA THR A 83 4.67 -4.45 -9.30
C THR A 83 5.81 -3.75 -10.04
N VAL A 84 6.85 -3.37 -9.31
CA VAL A 84 8.02 -2.66 -9.82
C VAL A 84 9.24 -3.59 -9.75
N PRO A 85 9.89 -3.92 -10.88
CA PRO A 85 11.13 -4.67 -10.88
C PRO A 85 12.31 -3.78 -10.43
N PHE A 86 13.26 -4.37 -9.73
CA PHE A 86 14.53 -3.73 -9.39
C PHE A 86 15.71 -4.62 -9.78
N ALA A 87 16.79 -4.01 -10.27
CA ALA A 87 17.98 -4.73 -10.70
C ALA A 87 18.90 -5.13 -9.53
N ASN A 88 18.85 -4.38 -8.43
CA ASN A 88 19.67 -4.61 -7.25
C ASN A 88 19.04 -3.98 -5.99
N LEU A 89 19.57 -4.34 -4.82
CA LEU A 89 19.07 -3.86 -3.53
C LEU A 89 19.26 -2.36 -3.32
N GLN A 90 20.23 -1.71 -3.96
CA GLN A 90 20.40 -0.26 -3.89
C GLN A 90 19.23 0.46 -4.57
N GLN A 91 18.79 -0.04 -5.73
CA GLN A 91 17.61 0.47 -6.43
C GLN A 91 16.33 0.25 -5.61
N LEU A 92 16.18 -0.91 -4.96
CA LEU A 92 15.09 -1.15 -4.01
C LEU A 92 15.12 -0.16 -2.83
N GLY A 93 16.30 0.09 -2.27
CA GLY A 93 16.49 1.08 -1.21
C GLY A 93 16.14 2.51 -1.63
N PHE A 94 16.35 2.86 -2.90
CA PHE A 94 15.88 4.15 -3.44
C PHE A 94 14.35 4.24 -3.46
N PHE A 95 13.66 3.19 -3.92
CA PHE A 95 12.19 3.14 -3.92
C PHE A 95 11.58 3.20 -2.51
N MET A 96 12.26 2.63 -1.51
CA MET A 96 11.79 2.62 -0.12
C MET A 96 12.29 3.82 0.71
N GLY A 97 13.37 4.48 0.27
CA GLY A 97 14.16 5.41 1.07
C GLY A 97 13.81 6.88 0.92
N THR A 98 13.05 7.26 -0.10
CA THR A 98 12.60 8.65 -0.30
C THR A 98 11.43 8.96 0.63
N GLU A 99 11.71 9.08 1.93
CA GLU A 99 11.02 9.95 2.93
C GLU A 99 11.58 9.77 4.36
N GLN A 100 12.33 8.70 4.67
CA GLN A 100 12.87 8.46 6.03
C GLN A 100 14.41 8.55 6.14
N ALA A 101 15.14 8.57 5.02
CA ALA A 101 16.61 8.66 5.06
C ALA A 101 17.13 10.03 5.55
N ASP A 102 16.35 11.11 5.41
CA ASP A 102 16.74 12.46 5.85
C ASP A 102 16.55 12.69 7.36
N ALA A 103 15.73 11.85 8.02
CA ALA A 103 15.52 11.91 9.48
C ALA A 103 16.55 11.09 10.27
N LEU A 104 17.22 10.12 9.64
CA LEU A 104 18.24 9.27 10.29
C LEU A 104 19.66 9.82 10.13
N THR A 105 19.92 10.65 9.12
CA THR A 105 21.21 11.34 8.96
C THR A 105 21.34 12.56 9.86
N SER A 106 20.23 13.25 10.19
CA SER A 106 20.30 14.44 11.08
C SER A 106 20.58 14.10 12.55
N ASP A 107 20.37 12.86 12.99
CA ASP A 107 20.64 12.40 14.37
C ASP A 107 22.08 11.89 14.54
N PHE A 108 22.75 11.49 13.44
CA PHE A 108 24.15 11.03 13.44
C PHE A 108 25.18 12.14 13.20
N ASP A 109 24.77 13.37 12.83
CA ASP A 109 25.66 14.54 12.63
C ASP A 109 25.76 15.44 13.88
N LEU A 110 25.22 15.01 15.04
CA LEU A 110 25.31 15.73 16.31
C LEU A 110 25.94 14.91 17.46
N ARG A 111 26.96 14.08 17.17
CA ARG A 111 27.85 13.52 18.20
C ARG A 111 29.31 13.49 17.80
#